data_AF-A0A7V7KAT4-F1
#
_entry.id   AF-A0A7V7KAT4-F1
#
_cell.length_a   1.000
_cell.length_b   1.000
_cell.length_c   1.000
_cell.angle_alpha   90.00
_cell.angle_beta   90.00
_cell.angle_gamma   90.00
#
_symmetry.space_group_name_H-M   'P 1'
#
loop_
_entity.id
_entity.type
_entity.pdbx_description
1 polymer ?
#
loop_
_entity_poly.entity_id
_entity_poly.type
_entity_poly.pdbx_seq_one_letter_code
_entity_poly.pdbx_strand_id
1 'polypeptide(L)'
;MRSLLPACIAVFVVVLGLSVPARADFAAGFAAYQRGDYVAALREWRPLAERGNARAQSNLGVMYENGRGVAQDYAQAVRWYRKAAGQGFAHAQHGLGYMYENGR
;
A
#
# COMPACT_ATOMS: atom_id res chain seq x y z
N MET A 1 43.82 4.91 47.79
CA MET A 1 43.29 3.69 47.14
C MET A 1 41.94 4.05 46.53
N ARG A 2 41.87 4.13 45.19
CA ARG A 2 40.69 4.62 44.43
C ARG A 2 39.56 3.59 44.50
N SER A 3 38.38 4.06 44.83
CA SER A 3 37.11 3.32 44.84
C SER A 3 36.69 2.93 43.43
N LEU A 4 36.53 1.61 43.20
CA LEU A 4 35.89 1.04 42.03
C LEU A 4 34.58 0.39 42.49
N LEU A 5 33.46 1.01 42.12
CA LEU A 5 32.12 0.41 42.15
C LEU A 5 31.85 -0.27 40.78
N PRO A 6 30.86 -1.19 40.70
CA PRO A 6 31.03 -2.48 40.05
C PRO A 6 30.60 -2.53 38.59
N ALA A 7 31.08 -3.58 37.95
CA ALA A 7 30.82 -4.00 36.59
C ALA A 7 29.34 -4.37 36.33
N CYS A 8 28.94 -4.17 35.06
CA CYS A 8 27.94 -4.96 34.34
C CYS A 8 26.45 -4.85 34.76
N ILE A 9 25.81 -3.72 34.43
CA ILE A 9 24.38 -3.78 34.06
C ILE A 9 24.33 -4.29 32.62
N ALA A 10 24.03 -5.58 32.48
CA ALA A 10 23.70 -6.23 31.23
C ALA A 10 22.32 -5.74 30.76
N VAL A 11 22.29 -4.94 29.68
CA VAL A 11 21.10 -4.81 28.82
C VAL A 11 21.52 -5.32 27.44
N PHE A 12 21.70 -6.63 27.33
CA PHE A 12 21.72 -7.29 26.03
C PHE A 12 20.26 -7.66 25.73
N VAL A 13 19.60 -6.81 24.94
CA VAL A 13 18.24 -7.06 24.47
C VAL A 13 18.26 -8.37 23.68
N VAL A 14 17.51 -9.33 24.19
CA VAL A 14 17.18 -10.58 23.54
C VAL A 14 16.50 -10.27 22.21
N VAL A 15 17.20 -10.45 21.09
CA VAL A 15 16.58 -10.49 19.74
C VAL A 15 15.96 -11.88 19.57
N LEU A 16 14.87 -12.14 20.30
CA LEU A 16 13.98 -13.25 20.00
C LEU A 16 13.21 -12.90 18.75
N GLY A 17 13.53 -13.58 17.62
CA GLY A 17 12.57 -14.23 16.72
C GLY A 17 11.31 -13.51 16.24
N LEU A 18 11.16 -12.21 16.46
CA LEU A 18 10.04 -11.45 15.91
C LEU A 18 10.42 -11.13 14.48
N SER A 19 9.92 -11.97 13.56
CA SER A 19 9.74 -11.58 12.18
C SER A 19 9.08 -10.20 12.19
N VAL A 20 9.85 -9.15 11.91
CA VAL A 20 9.29 -7.83 11.68
C VAL A 20 8.23 -8.07 10.61
N PRO A 21 6.92 -7.88 10.89
CA PRO A 21 5.93 -8.08 9.84
C PRO A 21 6.35 -7.13 8.73
N ALA A 22 6.63 -7.70 7.55
CA ALA A 22 7.14 -6.96 6.41
C ALA A 22 6.32 -5.68 6.28
N ARG A 23 6.96 -4.53 6.54
CA ARG A 23 6.34 -3.23 6.34
C ARG A 23 5.70 -3.28 4.96
N ALA A 24 4.38 -3.03 4.87
CA ALA A 24 3.62 -3.11 3.62
C ALA A 24 4.48 -2.65 2.43
N ASP A 25 4.85 -3.61 1.59
CA ASP A 25 5.73 -3.38 0.45
C ASP A 25 4.85 -3.32 -0.80
N PHE A 26 5.00 -2.25 -1.57
CA PHE A 26 4.31 -2.11 -2.84
C PHE A 26 4.56 -3.33 -3.74
N ALA A 27 5.76 -3.90 -3.70
CA ALA A 27 6.14 -5.08 -4.46
C ALA A 27 5.36 -6.34 -4.03
N ALA A 28 5.08 -6.51 -2.74
CA ALA A 28 4.27 -7.64 -2.25
C ALA A 28 2.84 -7.58 -2.80
N GLY A 29 2.24 -6.39 -2.83
CA GLY A 29 0.93 -6.19 -3.43
C GLY A 29 0.93 -6.49 -4.94
N PHE A 30 1.98 -6.09 -5.66
CA PHE A 30 2.11 -6.42 -7.08
C PHE A 30 2.28 -7.93 -7.31
N ALA A 31 3.11 -8.59 -6.51
CA ALA A 31 3.30 -10.04 -6.60
C ALA A 31 1.99 -10.80 -6.33
N ALA A 32 1.19 -10.36 -5.35
CA ALA A 32 -0.13 -10.91 -5.10
C ALA A 32 -1.09 -10.71 -6.28
N TYR A 33 -1.11 -9.50 -6.84
CA TYR A 33 -1.94 -9.16 -8.00
C TYR A 33 -1.62 -10.04 -9.23
N GLN A 34 -0.33 -10.28 -9.49
CA GLN A 34 0.12 -11.13 -10.60
C GLN A 34 -0.26 -12.61 -10.41
N ARG A 35 -0.46 -13.05 -9.16
CA ARG A 35 -0.97 -14.39 -8.85
C ARG A 35 -2.50 -14.47 -8.86
N GLY A 36 -3.20 -13.36 -9.12
CA GLY A 36 -4.66 -13.27 -9.04
C GLY A 36 -5.19 -13.16 -7.61
N ASP A 37 -4.33 -13.05 -6.60
CA ASP A 37 -4.73 -12.84 -5.21
C ASP A 37 -4.98 -11.35 -4.96
N TYR A 38 -6.14 -10.90 -5.45
CA TYR A 38 -6.53 -9.50 -5.37
C TYR A 38 -6.83 -9.05 -3.94
N VAL A 39 -7.28 -9.95 -3.05
CA VAL A 39 -7.53 -9.59 -1.65
C VAL A 39 -6.23 -9.30 -0.92
N ALA A 40 -5.19 -10.11 -1.14
CA ALA A 40 -3.86 -9.81 -0.60
C ALA A 40 -3.28 -8.53 -1.23
N ALA A 41 -3.42 -8.34 -2.55
CA ALA A 41 -2.97 -7.10 -3.20
C ALA A 41 -3.65 -5.86 -2.61
N LEU A 42 -4.96 -5.92 -2.36
CA LEU A 42 -5.71 -4.86 -1.72
C LEU A 42 -5.15 -4.55 -0.33
N ARG A 43 -4.92 -5.59 0.47
CA ARG A 43 -4.42 -5.47 1.84
C ARG A 43 -3.06 -4.77 1.89
N GLU A 44 -2.16 -5.07 0.95
CA GLU A 44 -0.84 -4.43 0.87
C GLU A 44 -0.92 -2.98 0.37
N TRP A 45 -1.74 -2.69 -0.65
CA TRP A 45 -1.79 -1.36 -1.26
C TRP A 45 -2.67 -0.36 -0.52
N ARG A 46 -3.71 -0.81 0.19
CA ARG A 46 -4.63 0.05 0.96
C ARG A 46 -3.89 1.02 1.91
N PRO A 47 -3.01 0.56 2.82
CA PRO A 47 -2.30 1.46 3.73
C PRO A 47 -1.32 2.39 3.01
N LEU A 48 -0.73 1.95 1.89
CA LEU A 48 0.18 2.79 1.10
C LEU A 48 -0.57 3.93 0.41
N ALA A 49 -1.75 3.65 -0.13
CA ALA A 49 -2.59 4.64 -0.79
C ALA A 49 -3.16 5.67 0.20
N GLU A 50 -3.51 5.23 1.40
CA GLU A 50 -3.93 6.10 2.51
C GLU A 50 -2.81 7.05 2.95
N ARG A 51 -1.55 6.60 2.86
CA ARG A 51 -0.36 7.45 3.09
C ARG A 51 0.02 8.33 1.89
N GLY A 52 -0.81 8.38 0.86
CA GLY A 52 -0.60 9.27 -0.28
C GLY A 52 0.16 8.67 -1.45
N ASN A 53 0.58 7.40 -1.42
CA ASN A 53 1.34 6.81 -2.53
C ASN A 53 0.48 6.77 -3.81
N ALA A 54 0.81 7.62 -4.78
CA ALA A 54 0.05 7.78 -6.02
C ALA A 54 -0.09 6.48 -6.82
N ARG A 55 0.94 5.62 -6.84
CA ARG A 55 0.89 4.35 -7.55
C ARG A 55 -0.10 3.39 -6.89
N ALA A 56 -0.08 3.28 -5.56
CA ALA A 56 -1.03 2.46 -4.81
C ALA A 56 -2.47 2.99 -4.94
N GLN A 57 -2.66 4.31 -4.92
CA GLN A 57 -3.94 4.94 -5.18
C GLN A 57 -4.46 4.61 -6.58
N SER A 58 -3.62 4.72 -7.62
CA SER A 58 -4.00 4.32 -8.98
C SER A 58 -4.40 2.85 -9.06
N ASN A 59 -3.69 1.96 -8.36
CA ASN A 59 -4.03 0.54 -8.34
C ASN A 59 -5.34 0.23 -7.62
N LEU A 60 -5.65 0.93 -6.53
CA LEU A 60 -6.99 0.85 -5.92
C LEU A 60 -8.07 1.32 -6.88
N GLY A 61 -7.80 2.37 -7.66
CA GLY A 61 -8.65 2.81 -8.76
C GLY A 61 -9.01 1.65 -9.70
N VAL A 62 -7.99 0.96 -10.22
CA VAL A 62 -8.14 -0.22 -11.08
C VAL A 62 -8.93 -1.33 -10.39
N MET A 63 -8.69 -1.57 -9.10
CA MET A 63 -9.35 -2.66 -8.36
C MET A 63 -10.85 -2.41 -8.20
N TYR A 64 -11.25 -1.20 -7.82
CA TYR A 64 -12.66 -0.82 -7.74
C TYR A 64 -13.33 -0.73 -9.11
N GLU A 65 -12.60 -0.30 -10.14
CA GLU A 65 -13.10 -0.26 -11.52
C GLU A 65 -13.44 -1.66 -12.03
N ASN A 66 -12.60 -2.66 -11.71
CA ASN A 66 -12.74 -4.02 -12.25
C ASN A 66 -13.39 -5.00 -11.25
N GLY A 67 -13.76 -4.56 -10.05
CA GLY A 67 -14.25 -5.45 -8.98
C GLY A 67 -13.23 -6.52 -8.56
N ARG A 68 -11.93 -6.19 -8.58
CA ARG A 68 -10.84 -7.13 -8.24
C ARG A 68 -10.56 -7.12 -6.76
N GLY A 69 -10.96 -8.18 -6.05
CA GLY A 69 -10.78 -8.30 -4.60
C GLY A 69 -11.65 -7.36 -3.77
N VAL A 70 -12.53 -6.59 -4.42
CA VAL A 70 -13.54 -5.69 -3.86
C VAL A 70 -14.78 -5.72 -4.75
N ALA A 71 -15.94 -5.32 -4.23
CA ALA A 71 -17.09 -5.06 -5.10
C ALA A 71 -16.74 -3.93 -6.09
N GLN A 72 -17.22 -4.07 -7.33
CA GLN A 72 -17.05 -3.03 -8.33
C GLN A 72 -17.78 -1.76 -7.87
N ASP A 73 -17.07 -0.64 -7.89
CA ASP A 73 -17.60 0.67 -7.49
C ASP A 73 -16.84 1.76 -8.25
N TYR A 74 -17.44 2.22 -9.35
CA TYR A 74 -16.83 3.24 -10.19
C TYR A 74 -16.65 4.58 -9.48
N ALA A 75 -17.53 4.92 -8.53
CA ALA A 75 -17.40 6.14 -7.75
C ALA A 75 -16.16 6.06 -6.82
N GLN A 76 -15.88 4.90 -6.22
CA GLN A 76 -14.62 4.68 -5.50
C GLN A 76 -13.42 4.71 -6.44
N ALA A 77 -13.52 4.10 -7.63
CA ALA A 77 -12.45 4.10 -8.61
C ALA A 77 -12.05 5.54 -8.99
N VAL A 78 -13.03 6.37 -9.35
CA VAL A 78 -12.84 7.80 -9.65
C VAL A 78 -12.23 8.55 -8.47
N ARG A 79 -12.67 8.28 -7.23
CA ARG A 79 -12.07 8.91 -6.04
C ARG A 79 -10.58 8.60 -5.91
N TRP A 80 -10.19 7.35 -6.08
CA TRP A 80 -8.80 6.94 -5.97
C TRP A 80 -7.95 7.46 -7.12
N TYR A 81 -8.46 7.37 -8.35
CA TYR A 81 -7.77 7.94 -9.50
C TYR A 81 -7.61 9.46 -9.39
N ARG A 82 -8.61 10.21 -8.90
CA ARG A 82 -8.49 11.67 -8.66
C ARG A 82 -7.35 12.02 -7.71
N LYS A 83 -7.18 11.26 -6.63
CA LYS A 83 -6.06 11.47 -5.69
C LYS A 83 -4.70 11.25 -6.34
N ALA A 84 -4.55 10.19 -7.13
CA ALA A 84 -3.30 9.89 -7.82
C ALA A 84 -3.02 10.88 -8.99
N ALA A 85 -4.06 11.23 -9.75
CA ALA A 85 -3.98 12.19 -10.85
C ALA A 85 -3.64 13.60 -10.37
N GLY A 86 -4.16 14.01 -9.20
CA GLY A 86 -3.80 15.28 -8.55
C GLY A 86 -2.32 15.37 -8.15
N GLN A 87 -1.64 14.22 -8.05
CA GLN A 87 -0.19 14.15 -7.85
C GLN A 87 0.60 14.05 -9.17
N GLY A 88 -0.06 14.19 -10.33
CA GLY A 88 0.57 14.09 -11.63
C GLY A 88 0.82 12.66 -12.11
N PHE A 89 0.22 11.64 -11.49
CA PHE A 89 0.45 10.27 -11.90
C PHE A 89 -0.29 9.94 -13.21
N ALA A 90 0.45 9.84 -14.30
CA ALA A 90 -0.07 9.72 -15.67
C ALA A 90 -1.06 8.55 -15.84
N HIS A 91 -0.80 7.38 -15.25
CA HIS A 91 -1.73 6.24 -15.35
C HIS A 91 -3.09 6.55 -14.71
N ALA A 92 -3.12 7.30 -13.62
CA ALA A 92 -4.37 7.69 -12.98
C ALA A 92 -5.10 8.80 -13.76
N GLN A 93 -4.37 9.71 -14.39
CA GLN A 93 -4.96 10.71 -15.30
C GLN A 93 -5.64 10.03 -16.49
N HIS A 94 -4.95 9.06 -17.10
CA HIS A 94 -5.52 8.23 -18.16
C HIS A 94 -6.75 7.45 -17.65
N GLY A 95 -6.65 6.81 -16.49
CA GLY A 95 -7.77 6.12 -15.84
C GLY A 95 -8.99 7.03 -15.66
N LEU A 96 -8.81 8.26 -15.16
CA LEU A 96 -9.91 9.22 -15.06
C LEU A 96 -10.50 9.62 -16.40
N GLY A 97 -9.65 9.85 -17.41
CA GLY A 97 -10.11 10.16 -18.75
C GLY A 97 -11.01 9.05 -19.28
N TYR A 98 -10.57 7.80 -19.14
CA TYR A 98 -11.35 6.63 -19.49
C TYR A 98 -12.68 6.54 -18.72
N MET A 99 -12.68 6.77 -17.41
CA MET A 99 -13.91 6.74 -16.60
C MET A 99 -14.92 7.79 -17.07
N TYR A 100 -14.48 9.02 -17.33
CA TYR A 100 -15.37 10.09 -17.82
C TYR A 100 -15.87 9.86 -19.24
N GLU A 101 -15.00 9.40 -20.14
CA GLU A 101 -15.38 9.09 -21.53
C GLU A 101 -16.48 8.03 -21.60
N ASN A 102 -16.43 7.06 -20.70
CA ASN A 102 -17.38 5.95 -20.66
C ASN A 102 -18.55 6.18 -19.69
N GLY A 103 -18.65 7.35 -19.06
CA GLY A 103 -19.72 7.68 -18.10
C GLY A 103 -19.76 6.76 -16.87
N ARG A 104 -18.61 6.23 -16.44
CA ARG A 104 -18.48 5.32 -15.30
C ARG A 104 -18.20 6.08 -14.00
#